data_AF-A0A958EQ57-F1
#
_entry.id   AF-A0A958EQ57-F1
#
_cell.length_a   1.000
_cell.length_b   1.000
_cell.length_c   1.000
_cell.angle_alpha   90.00
_cell.angle_beta   90.00
_cell.angle_gamma   90.00
#
_symmetry.space_group_name_H-M   'P 1'
#
loop_
_entity.id
_entity.type
_entity.pdbx_description
1 polymer ?
#
loop_
_entity_poly.entity_id
_entity_poly.type
_entity_poly.pdbx_seq_one_letter_code
_entity_poly.pdbx_strand_id
1 'polypeptide(L)'
;MNADHRIKSETVYMISASMVAIIALIVSVWQGYETRRHNRLSVKPFLTFTKNFNPSNTDDPNVPSYQLTIKNSGTGPAIIKSFTLSYQNKVIEKSTDFNLWQSVLNQAAEKDLKIYQAASYDSGDVIEIGLSKSIIKINYSEPFLRKVKLRIVYQSIYEEEFEIETNLMN
;
A
#
# COMPACT_ATOMS: atom_id res chain seq x y z
N MET A 1 -70.43 -24.98 -25.40
CA MET A 1 -69.46 -23.88 -25.23
C MET A 1 -68.45 -24.31 -24.18
N ASN A 2 -67.41 -25.03 -24.59
CA ASN A 2 -66.29 -25.43 -23.73
C ASN A 2 -65.01 -25.25 -24.55
N ALA A 3 -64.27 -24.18 -24.28
CA ALA A 3 -62.99 -23.92 -24.93
C ALA A 3 -61.95 -24.85 -24.30
N ASP A 4 -61.42 -25.78 -25.12
CA ASP A 4 -60.42 -26.77 -24.73
C ASP A 4 -59.08 -26.06 -24.48
N HIS A 5 -58.75 -25.80 -23.21
CA HIS A 5 -57.50 -25.16 -22.80
C HIS A 5 -56.38 -26.19 -22.71
N ARG A 6 -56.03 -26.83 -23.84
CA ARG A 6 -54.85 -27.70 -23.93
C ARG A 6 -53.65 -26.83 -24.27
N ILE A 7 -52.78 -26.61 -23.28
CA ILE A 7 -51.49 -25.96 -23.51
C ILE A 7 -50.71 -26.82 -24.52
N LYS A 8 -50.33 -26.24 -25.66
CA LYS A 8 -49.52 -26.92 -26.67
C LYS A 8 -48.13 -27.17 -26.10
N SER A 9 -47.57 -28.35 -26.36
CA SER A 9 -46.23 -28.74 -25.87
C SER A 9 -45.14 -27.72 -26.25
N GLU A 10 -45.23 -27.13 -27.44
CA GLU A 10 -44.37 -26.03 -27.91
C GLU A 10 -44.36 -24.83 -26.95
N THR A 11 -45.52 -24.44 -26.44
CA THR A 11 -45.65 -23.33 -25.49
C THR A 11 -44.93 -23.64 -24.18
N VAL A 12 -45.02 -24.89 -23.70
CA VAL A 12 -44.29 -25.33 -22.50
C VAL A 12 -42.78 -25.27 -22.75
N TYR A 13 -42.31 -25.77 -23.90
CA TYR A 13 -40.88 -25.70 -24.25
C TYR A 13 -40.36 -24.27 -24.32
N MET A 14 -41.10 -23.35 -24.95
CA MET A 14 -40.73 -21.94 -25.05
C MET A 14 -40.65 -21.28 -23.67
N ILE A 15 -41.61 -21.55 -22.79
CA ILE A 15 -41.61 -21.01 -21.42
C ILE A 15 -40.41 -21.57 -20.64
N SER A 16 -40.17 -22.89 -20.70
CA SER A 16 -39.04 -23.52 -20.03
C SER A 16 -37.70 -22.99 -20.52
N ALA A 17 -37.51 -22.87 -21.84
CA ALA A 17 -36.29 -22.31 -22.42
C ALA A 17 -36.08 -20.85 -21.99
N SER A 18 -37.17 -20.05 -21.97
CA SER A 18 -37.12 -18.65 -21.53
C SER A 18 -36.76 -18.53 -20.04
N MET A 19 -37.32 -19.39 -19.19
CA MET A 19 -36.97 -19.44 -17.76
C MET A 19 -35.49 -19.79 -17.56
N VAL A 20 -35.00 -20.82 -18.26
CA VAL A 20 -33.58 -21.21 -18.20
C VAL A 20 -32.69 -20.05 -18.65
N ALA A 21 -33.06 -19.34 -19.73
CA ALA A 21 -32.32 -18.18 -20.21
C ALA A 21 -32.28 -17.03 -19.18
N ILE A 22 -33.41 -16.73 -18.52
CA ILE A 22 -33.47 -15.70 -17.46
C ILE A 22 -32.59 -16.10 -16.28
N ILE A 23 -32.67 -17.36 -15.83
CA ILE A 23 -31.84 -17.86 -14.72
C ILE A 23 -30.35 -17.79 -15.11
N ALA A 24 -30.00 -18.20 -16.33
CA ALA A 24 -28.63 -18.11 -16.83
C ALA A 24 -28.11 -16.67 -16.85
N LEU A 25 -28.95 -15.69 -17.25
CA LEU A 25 -28.60 -14.27 -17.22
C LEU A 25 -28.36 -13.78 -15.79
N ILE A 26 -29.25 -14.11 -14.84
CA ILE A 26 -29.09 -13.73 -13.42
C ILE A 26 -27.78 -14.30 -12.86
N VAL A 27 -27.50 -15.58 -13.11
CA VAL A 27 -26.27 -16.24 -12.68
C VAL A 27 -25.04 -15.58 -13.30
N SER A 28 -25.09 -15.25 -14.60
CA SER A 28 -23.99 -14.58 -15.29
C SER A 28 -23.67 -13.20 -14.69
N VAL A 29 -24.70 -12.40 -14.38
CA VAL A 29 -24.52 -11.09 -13.73
C VAL A 29 -23.91 -11.24 -12.34
N TRP A 30 -24.41 -12.18 -11.54
CA TRP A 30 -23.88 -12.42 -10.19
C TRP A 30 -22.43 -12.92 -10.24
N GLN A 31 -22.12 -13.89 -11.11
CA GLN A 31 -20.75 -14.38 -11.30
C GLN A 31 -19.82 -13.23 -11.69
N GLY A 32 -20.22 -12.38 -12.64
CA GLY A 32 -19.43 -11.21 -13.03
C GLY A 32 -19.15 -10.25 -11.87
N TYR A 33 -20.14 -10.03 -11.00
CA TYR A 33 -19.97 -9.21 -9.80
C TYR A 33 -18.99 -9.82 -8.80
N GLU A 34 -19.15 -11.12 -8.46
CA GLU A 34 -18.22 -11.79 -7.53
C GLU A 34 -16.81 -11.92 -8.12
N THR A 35 -16.65 -12.12 -9.43
CA THR A 35 -15.33 -12.10 -10.07
C THR A 35 -14.65 -10.74 -9.93
N ARG A 36 -15.36 -9.63 -10.15
CA ARG A 36 -14.80 -8.29 -9.94
C ARG A 36 -14.38 -8.06 -8.49
N ARG A 37 -15.24 -8.47 -7.56
CA ARG A 37 -14.96 -8.38 -6.12
C ARG A 37 -13.75 -9.22 -5.72
N HIS A 38 -13.69 -10.47 -6.17
CA HIS A 38 -12.56 -11.36 -5.94
C HIS A 38 -11.28 -10.76 -6.52
N ASN A 39 -11.29 -10.31 -7.78
CA ASN A 39 -10.13 -9.70 -8.43
C ASN A 39 -9.61 -8.47 -7.68
N ARG A 40 -10.51 -7.62 -7.17
CA ARG A 40 -10.13 -6.46 -6.35
C ARG A 40 -9.47 -6.89 -5.04
N LEU A 41 -10.03 -7.88 -4.35
CA LEU A 41 -9.45 -8.40 -3.10
C LEU A 41 -8.12 -9.12 -3.32
N SER A 42 -7.96 -9.82 -4.46
CA SER A 42 -6.73 -10.55 -4.80
C SER A 42 -5.54 -9.64 -5.10
N VAL A 43 -5.74 -8.36 -5.38
CA VAL A 43 -4.65 -7.40 -5.65
C VAL A 43 -4.57 -6.27 -4.60
N LYS A 44 -4.96 -6.56 -3.37
CA LYS A 44 -4.93 -5.57 -2.30
C LYS A 44 -3.49 -5.36 -1.80
N PRO A 45 -2.90 -4.16 -1.94
CA PRO A 45 -1.60 -3.87 -1.35
C PRO A 45 -1.70 -3.75 0.17
N PHE A 46 -0.61 -4.06 0.86
CA PHE A 46 -0.54 -3.88 2.31
C PHE A 46 0.90 -3.58 2.72
N LEU A 47 1.19 -2.29 2.92
CA LEU A 47 2.51 -1.86 3.33
C LEU A 47 2.69 -2.06 4.84
N THR A 48 3.86 -2.52 5.24
CA THR A 48 4.26 -2.73 6.63
C THR A 48 5.64 -2.14 6.86
N PHE A 49 5.84 -1.56 8.04
CA PHE A 49 7.14 -1.05 8.46
C PHE A 49 7.82 -2.03 9.41
N THR A 50 9.14 -2.19 9.24
CA THR A 50 9.99 -2.93 10.17
C THR A 50 11.10 -2.02 10.65
N LYS A 51 11.24 -1.91 11.97
CA LYS A 51 12.23 -1.07 12.65
C LYS A 51 13.27 -2.00 13.27
N ASN A 52 14.52 -1.85 12.87
CA ASN A 52 15.63 -2.65 13.39
C ASN A 52 16.63 -1.73 14.07
N PHE A 53 17.04 -2.12 15.28
CA PHE A 53 18.15 -1.51 16.00
C PHE A 53 19.30 -2.50 16.00
N ASN A 54 20.44 -2.08 15.43
CA ASN A 54 21.63 -2.89 15.35
C ASN A 54 22.70 -2.28 16.28
N PRO A 55 23.18 -3.00 17.30
CA PRO A 55 24.17 -2.49 18.25
C PRO A 55 25.54 -2.24 17.60
N SER A 56 25.82 -2.88 16.47
CA SER A 56 26.99 -2.63 15.63
C SER A 56 26.55 -2.37 14.19
N ASN A 57 27.16 -1.38 13.55
CA ASN A 57 26.95 -1.10 12.14
C ASN A 57 28.07 -1.74 11.29
N THR A 58 27.72 -2.28 10.13
CA THR A 58 28.70 -2.75 9.14
C THR A 58 29.65 -1.64 8.69
N ASP A 59 29.16 -0.40 8.66
CA ASP A 59 29.93 0.76 8.17
C ASP A 59 30.74 1.43 9.30
N ASP A 60 30.32 1.25 10.56
CA ASP A 60 31.02 1.73 11.77
C ASP A 60 30.72 0.79 12.96
N PRO A 61 31.57 -0.21 13.22
CA PRO A 61 31.29 -1.28 14.20
C PRO A 61 31.03 -0.79 15.62
N ASN A 62 31.52 0.42 15.95
CA ASN A 62 31.43 1.00 17.29
C ASN A 62 30.22 1.93 17.45
N VAL A 63 29.43 2.15 16.39
CA VAL A 63 28.29 3.05 16.42
C VAL A 63 27.00 2.26 16.16
N PRO A 64 26.04 2.24 17.10
CA PRO A 64 24.76 1.58 16.86
C PRO A 64 24.01 2.26 15.72
N SER A 65 23.25 1.49 14.96
CA SER A 65 22.47 1.98 13.83
C SER A 65 20.99 1.65 13.97
N TYR A 66 20.16 2.53 13.41
CA TYR A 66 18.74 2.36 13.25
C TYR A 66 18.41 2.18 11.78
N GLN A 67 17.57 1.21 11.46
CA GLN A 67 17.09 0.97 10.11
C GLN A 67 15.57 0.88 10.09
N LEU A 68 14.94 1.67 9.22
CA LEU A 68 13.52 1.55 8.88
C LEU A 68 13.39 0.95 7.49
N THR A 69 12.64 -0.15 7.41
CA THR A 69 12.38 -0.87 6.17
C THR A 69 10.89 -0.86 5.90
N ILE A 70 10.51 -0.75 4.63
CA ILE A 70 9.13 -0.95 4.17
C ILE A 70 9.04 -2.24 3.36
N LYS A 71 7.98 -2.98 3.59
CA LYS A 71 7.66 -4.18 2.84
C LYS A 71 6.20 -4.15 2.41
N ASN A 72 5.94 -4.46 1.15
CA ASN A 72 4.59 -4.77 0.71
C ASN A 72 4.28 -6.25 1.02
N SER A 73 3.53 -6.45 2.09
CA SER A 73 3.05 -7.76 2.55
C SER A 73 1.65 -8.09 2.03
N GLY A 74 1.12 -7.29 1.10
CA GLY A 74 -0.17 -7.52 0.44
C GLY A 74 -0.05 -8.47 -0.75
N THR A 75 -1.14 -8.60 -1.50
CA THR A 75 -1.24 -9.47 -2.67
C THR A 75 -1.24 -8.70 -4.00
N GLY A 76 -1.17 -7.37 -3.95
CA GLY A 76 -1.04 -6.50 -5.13
C GLY A 76 0.04 -5.43 -4.95
N PRO A 77 0.48 -4.78 -6.04
CA PRO A 77 1.46 -3.69 -5.97
C PRO A 77 0.86 -2.47 -5.29
N ALA A 78 1.71 -1.74 -4.55
CA ALA A 78 1.35 -0.47 -3.92
C ALA A 78 1.88 0.67 -4.80
N ILE A 79 0.98 1.47 -5.36
CA ILE A 79 1.35 2.66 -6.15
C ILE A 79 1.37 3.85 -5.20
N ILE A 80 2.55 4.46 -5.01
CA ILE A 80 2.74 5.57 -4.09
C ILE A 80 2.06 6.82 -4.64
N LYS A 81 1.27 7.48 -3.79
CA LYS A 81 0.65 8.78 -4.08
C LYS A 81 1.42 9.90 -3.41
N SER A 82 1.83 9.67 -2.16
CA SER A 82 2.66 10.61 -1.41
C SER A 82 3.58 9.90 -0.41
N PHE A 83 4.75 10.50 -0.20
CA PHE A 83 5.74 10.07 0.79
C PHE A 83 6.14 11.31 1.60
N THR A 84 5.67 11.40 2.84
CA THR A 84 5.75 12.62 3.64
C THR A 84 6.50 12.36 4.94
N LEU A 85 7.53 13.16 5.20
CA LEU A 85 8.21 13.21 6.49
C LEU A 85 7.76 14.42 7.29
N SER A 86 7.61 14.25 8.60
CA SER A 86 7.40 15.36 9.52
C SER A 86 8.40 15.30 10.66
N TYR A 87 8.88 16.47 11.09
CA TYR A 87 9.71 16.63 12.28
C TYR A 87 8.96 17.51 13.27
N GLN A 88 8.76 17.02 14.51
CA GLN A 88 7.98 17.72 15.54
C GLN A 88 6.58 18.16 15.04
N ASN A 89 5.90 17.29 14.29
CA ASN A 89 4.60 17.52 13.65
C ASN A 89 4.58 18.61 12.56
N LYS A 90 5.73 19.16 12.16
CA LYS A 90 5.83 20.03 11.00
C LYS A 90 6.22 19.19 9.79
N VAL A 91 5.38 19.23 8.74
CA VAL A 91 5.68 18.58 7.47
C VAL A 91 6.93 19.21 6.87
N ILE A 92 7.85 18.35 6.41
CA ILE A 92 9.10 18.75 5.78
C ILE A 92 8.91 18.62 4.28
N GLU A 93 9.07 19.72 3.56
CA GLU A 93 9.03 19.72 2.11
C GLU A 93 10.37 19.23 1.55
N LYS A 94 10.30 18.53 0.41
CA LYS A 94 11.50 18.11 -0.32
C LYS A 94 12.22 19.38 -0.80
N SER A 95 13.42 19.63 -0.30
CA SER A 95 14.26 20.71 -0.83
C SER A 95 14.71 20.39 -2.26
N THR A 96 14.95 21.43 -3.06
CA THR A 96 15.50 21.30 -4.41
C THR A 96 16.95 20.79 -4.38
N ASP A 97 17.69 21.07 -3.31
CA ASP A 97 19.13 20.81 -3.23
C ASP A 97 19.47 19.45 -2.58
N PHE A 98 18.51 18.83 -1.91
CA PHE A 98 18.75 17.64 -1.07
C PHE A 98 17.61 16.63 -1.18
N ASN A 99 17.94 15.36 -0.94
CA ASN A 99 16.88 14.37 -0.73
C ASN A 99 16.05 14.71 0.53
N LEU A 100 14.84 14.17 0.61
CA LEU A 100 13.89 14.50 1.67
C LEU A 100 14.45 14.22 3.08
N TRP A 101 15.19 13.12 3.25
CA TRP A 101 15.80 12.74 4.52
C TRP A 101 16.86 13.73 5.00
N GLN A 102 17.69 14.22 4.09
CA GLN A 102 18.68 15.24 4.40
C GLN A 102 18.02 16.59 4.74
N SER A 103 16.89 16.92 4.11
CA SER A 103 16.11 18.11 4.46
C SER A 103 15.60 18.05 5.91
N VAL A 104 15.14 16.86 6.36
CA VAL A 104 14.74 16.62 7.75
C VAL A 104 15.91 16.80 8.72
N LEU A 105 17.09 16.24 8.41
CA LEU A 105 18.28 16.38 9.26
C LEU A 105 18.73 17.83 9.42
N ASN A 106 18.76 18.57 8.31
CA ASN A 106 19.15 19.98 8.32
C ASN A 106 18.18 20.80 9.18
N GLN A 107 16.88 20.54 9.10
CA GLN A 107 15.87 21.23 9.91
C GLN A 107 15.92 20.82 11.39
N ALA A 108 16.29 19.59 11.69
CA ALA A 108 16.52 19.12 13.05
C ALA A 108 17.82 19.69 13.67
N ALA A 109 18.68 20.34 12.86
CA ALA A 109 20.02 20.81 13.22
C ALA A 109 20.94 19.69 13.76
N GLU A 110 20.71 18.45 13.33
CA GLU A 110 21.45 17.27 13.78
C GLU A 110 22.69 17.06 12.91
N LYS A 111 23.82 17.65 13.32
CA LYS A 111 25.09 17.57 12.55
C LYS A 111 25.84 16.26 12.73
N ASP A 112 25.58 15.54 13.81
CA ASP A 112 26.27 14.28 14.16
C ASP A 112 25.55 13.05 13.59
N LEU A 113 24.38 13.22 12.96
CA LEU A 113 23.65 12.15 12.31
C LEU A 113 24.26 11.81 10.94
N LYS A 114 24.73 10.58 10.81
CA LYS A 114 25.23 9.99 9.57
C LYS A 114 24.15 9.13 8.94
N ILE A 115 23.80 9.45 7.69
CA ILE A 115 22.97 8.61 6.83
C ILE A 115 23.87 7.61 6.11
N TYR A 116 23.62 6.32 6.31
CA TYR A 116 24.26 5.23 5.56
C TYR A 116 23.45 4.85 4.32
N GLN A 117 22.13 4.95 4.40
CA GLN A 117 21.23 4.69 3.29
C GLN A 117 19.97 5.53 3.45
N ALA A 118 19.50 6.19 2.39
CA ALA A 118 18.23 6.90 2.37
C ALA A 118 17.53 6.66 1.03
N ALA A 119 16.24 6.37 1.10
CA ALA A 119 15.34 6.28 -0.04
C ALA A 119 14.06 7.05 0.27
N SER A 120 13.61 7.81 -0.71
CA SER A 120 12.28 8.41 -0.76
C SER A 120 11.55 7.85 -1.99
N TYR A 121 10.23 7.93 -1.97
CA TYR A 121 9.41 7.60 -3.12
C TYR A 121 8.73 8.85 -3.65
N ASP A 122 8.65 8.98 -4.96
CA ASP A 122 7.88 10.02 -5.61
C ASP A 122 6.49 9.48 -6.00
N SER A 123 5.59 10.38 -6.40
CA SER A 123 4.24 9.97 -6.83
C SER A 123 4.32 9.11 -8.10
N GLY A 124 3.62 7.98 -8.10
CA GLY A 124 3.65 7.00 -9.19
C GLY A 124 4.64 5.86 -8.99
N ASP A 125 5.56 5.95 -8.03
CA ASP A 125 6.48 4.85 -7.71
C ASP A 125 5.72 3.60 -7.27
N VAL A 126 6.25 2.43 -7.61
CA VAL A 126 5.61 1.14 -7.29
C VAL A 126 6.46 0.37 -6.29
N ILE A 127 5.83 -0.08 -5.20
CA ILE A 127 6.40 -1.07 -4.29
C ILE A 127 5.79 -2.43 -4.62
N GLU A 128 6.59 -3.28 -5.26
CA GLU A 128 6.20 -4.62 -5.65
C GLU A 128 5.98 -5.53 -4.43
N ILE A 129 5.19 -6.59 -4.66
CA ILE A 129 4.82 -7.57 -3.65
C ILE A 129 6.07 -8.30 -3.14
N GLY A 130 6.16 -8.48 -1.83
CA GLY A 130 7.21 -9.28 -1.19
C GLY A 130 8.57 -8.58 -1.13
N LEU A 131 8.78 -7.50 -1.89
CA LEU A 131 10.00 -6.70 -1.81
C LEU A 131 10.03 -5.92 -0.50
N SER A 132 11.16 -6.03 0.18
CA SER A 132 11.49 -5.29 1.38
C SER A 132 12.60 -4.31 1.04
N LYS A 133 12.36 -3.00 1.21
CA LYS A 133 13.31 -1.95 0.84
C LYS A 133 13.59 -1.07 2.05
N SER A 134 14.87 -0.86 2.31
CA SER A 134 15.35 0.05 3.34
C SER A 134 15.01 1.48 2.94
N ILE A 135 14.26 2.19 3.79
CA ILE A 135 13.91 3.58 3.59
C ILE A 135 14.98 4.50 4.18
N ILE A 136 15.45 4.18 5.39
CA ILE A 136 16.51 4.95 6.05
C ILE A 136 17.34 4.00 6.91
N LYS A 137 18.66 4.15 6.84
CA LYS A 137 19.65 3.57 7.75
C LYS A 137 20.53 4.72 8.24
N ILE A 138 20.49 5.00 9.54
CA ILE A 138 21.25 6.09 10.19
C ILE A 138 21.96 5.56 11.43
N ASN A 139 22.96 6.29 11.91
CA ASN A 139 23.42 6.08 13.28
C ASN A 139 22.29 6.40 14.25
N TYR A 140 22.26 5.67 15.36
CA TYR A 140 21.18 5.78 16.31
C TYR A 140 21.23 7.11 17.08
N SER A 141 20.11 7.82 17.09
CA SER A 141 19.86 8.99 17.95
C SER A 141 18.40 8.97 18.41
N GLU A 142 18.17 8.53 19.63
CA GLU A 142 16.82 8.49 20.22
C GLU A 142 16.09 9.85 20.15
N PRO A 143 16.71 11.00 20.52
CA PRO A 143 16.03 12.29 20.49
C PRO A 143 15.52 12.67 19.10
N PHE A 144 16.24 12.30 18.05
CA PHE A 144 15.83 12.50 16.67
C PHE A 144 14.71 11.54 16.27
N LEU A 145 14.89 10.24 16.52
CA LEU A 145 13.95 9.20 16.11
C LEU A 145 12.55 9.37 16.71
N ARG A 146 12.43 9.89 17.93
CA ARG A 146 11.13 10.19 18.58
C ARG A 146 10.37 11.35 17.92
N LYS A 147 11.07 12.25 17.23
CA LYS A 147 10.51 13.48 16.67
C LYS A 147 10.14 13.35 15.20
N VAL A 148 10.60 12.31 14.51
CA VAL A 148 10.34 12.09 13.09
C VAL A 148 9.17 11.14 12.91
N LYS A 149 8.23 11.52 12.04
CA LYS A 149 7.17 10.63 11.56
C LYS A 149 7.22 10.50 10.05
N LEU A 150 6.90 9.31 9.57
CA LEU A 150 6.75 8.99 8.16
C LEU A 150 5.31 8.61 7.87
N ARG A 151 4.71 9.28 6.90
CA ARG A 151 3.38 9.00 6.38
C ARG A 151 3.47 8.67 4.90
N ILE A 152 2.83 7.58 4.48
CA ILE A 152 2.77 7.15 3.09
C ILE A 152 1.31 6.95 2.71
N VAL A 153 0.89 7.65 1.65
CA VAL A 153 -0.40 7.42 0.99
C VAL A 153 -0.14 6.67 -0.30
N TYR A 154 -0.88 5.62 -0.54
CA TYR A 154 -0.69 4.73 -1.69
C TYR A 154 -2.04 4.18 -2.16
N GLN A 155 -2.08 3.61 -3.36
CA GLN A 155 -3.29 3.03 -3.94
C GLN A 155 -3.02 1.66 -4.57
N SER A 156 -4.08 0.88 -4.69
CA SER A 156 -4.10 -0.33 -5.52
C SER A 156 -4.22 0.01 -7.02
N ILE A 157 -4.08 -1.00 -7.89
CA ILE A 157 -4.37 -0.88 -9.33
C ILE A 157 -5.83 -0.46 -9.60
N TYR A 158 -6.76 -0.84 -8.70
CA TYR A 158 -8.17 -0.45 -8.77
C TYR A 158 -8.45 0.91 -8.12
N GLU A 159 -7.43 1.74 -7.90
CA GLU A 159 -7.54 3.11 -7.38
C GLU A 159 -8.09 3.22 -5.95
N GLU A 160 -8.24 2.11 -5.22
CA GLU A 160 -8.53 2.14 -3.79
C GLU A 160 -7.33 2.70 -3.03
N GLU A 161 -7.55 3.77 -2.26
CA GLU A 161 -6.52 4.46 -1.49
C GLU A 161 -6.35 3.87 -0.09
N PHE A 162 -5.10 3.87 0.36
CA PHE A 162 -4.66 3.38 1.66
C PHE A 162 -3.63 4.35 2.25
N GLU A 163 -3.50 4.29 3.57
CA GLU A 163 -2.57 5.12 4.30
C GLU A 163 -1.87 4.29 5.37
N ILE A 164 -0.58 4.55 5.56
CA ILE A 164 0.16 4.07 6.72
C ILE A 164 1.06 5.17 7.27
N GLU A 165 1.10 5.27 8.59
CA GLU A 165 1.96 6.20 9.32
C GLU A 165 2.79 5.46 10.37
N THR A 166 4.01 5.90 10.59
CA THR A 166 4.83 5.44 11.72
C THR A 166 5.73 6.55 12.26
N ASN A 167 5.84 6.63 13.59
CA ASN A 167 6.96 7.34 14.23
C ASN A 167 8.21 6.49 14.05
N LEU A 168 9.39 7.10 13.90
CA LEU A 168 10.62 6.30 13.82
C LEU A 168 10.88 5.55 15.14
N MET A 169 10.52 6.16 16.27
CA MET A 169 10.59 5.52 17.60
C MET A 169 9.37 5.91 18.43
N ASN A 170 8.86 4.94 19.21
CA ASN A 170 7.71 5.14 20.10
C ASN A 170 8.14 5.86 21.38
#